data_AF-A0A919L355-F1
#
_entry.id   AF-A0A919L355-F1
#
_cell.length_a   1.000
_cell.length_b   1.000
_cell.length_c   1.000
_cell.angle_alpha   90.00
_cell.angle_beta   90.00
_cell.angle_gamma   90.00
#
_symmetry.space_group_name_H-M   'P 1'
#
loop_
_entity.id
_entity.type
_entity.pdbx_description
1 polymer ?
#
loop_
_entity_poly.entity_id
_entity_poly.type
_entity_poly.pdbx_seq_one_letter_code
_entity_poly.pdbx_strand_id
1 'polypeptide(L)'
;MNENSPLDPDAPGQEVRERPTRWLVAPLPGSVLPQGVSPMAPESVFDRLAAEPDVRLCERIKPSARIQSLSADGPEFPEVGVFMMSEERARQLDAGVEVHVERDRRLIYGVPRPAPDTVAVVEPAAVAPLAGTLSIAFLVRGGDGVPLPRATVSLTGSAWPAQGVTGPDGRVVITVNGETAGSINAVYAKAEHGYWDRWIVRPQLVESGDNTITLQRLDRSLPDFPGRQLFGWGQKAMHLDRIPPSYRAHGIKVAVIDSGTATSHPDLAGQVVGGLDAAESRSWSADVVGHGTHCAGTIAGADNGTGIIGSATEAEIHACRIFPGGRISALLASLDYCIENDIDVVNLSLGTGEHSALVAQKIAAARSVGMACIAAAGNNGSDKILFPGSLDTVLTVAALGRTGEAPEDSSHAFQMFGEPTAEGYFSAKFSAYGPGVDVCAPGVAIISSVPPDGYAAQDGTSMAAPHVTSLAALVLAHHPDFHERFPARDEARVERLFRILRESCEPLDFGDPNRTGAGLPNAVRALGLGSGTLLGGAAGGGFSRTSAAAAVDELGRDLARAGID
;
A
#
# COMPACT_ATOMS: atom_id res chain seq x y z
N MET A 1 43.76 14.49 -6.33
CA MET A 1 44.21 15.53 -5.38
C MET A 1 43.59 15.17 -4.04
N ASN A 2 44.41 14.91 -3.03
CA ASN A 2 43.97 14.49 -1.70
C ASN A 2 43.39 15.70 -0.95
N GLU A 3 42.06 15.74 -0.79
CA GLU A 3 41.40 16.61 0.19
C GLU A 3 41.34 15.88 1.53
N ASN A 4 42.44 15.96 2.28
CA ASN A 4 42.42 15.69 3.72
C ASN A 4 43.44 16.62 4.35
N SER A 5 43.11 17.91 4.38
CA SER A 5 43.82 18.85 5.24
C SER A 5 43.58 18.43 6.70
N PRO A 6 44.62 18.33 7.54
CA PRO A 6 44.43 18.10 8.97
C PRO A 6 43.57 19.22 9.55
N LEU A 7 42.56 18.84 10.35
CA LEU A 7 41.73 19.78 11.10
C LEU A 7 42.64 20.65 11.97
N ASP A 8 42.51 21.97 11.85
CA ASP A 8 43.24 22.95 12.67
C ASP A 8 42.77 22.83 14.13
N PRO A 9 43.62 22.38 15.07
CA PRO A 9 43.25 22.20 16.47
C PRO A 9 43.00 23.52 17.21
N ASP A 10 43.42 24.66 16.65
CA ASP A 10 43.23 26.00 17.22
C ASP A 10 42.01 26.73 16.63
N ALA A 11 41.28 26.12 15.69
CA ALA A 11 40.03 26.68 15.19
C ALA A 11 38.99 26.74 16.33
N PRO A 12 38.30 27.90 16.52
CA PRO A 12 37.28 28.00 17.55
C PRO A 12 36.19 26.96 17.28
N GLY A 13 35.95 26.08 18.25
CA GLY A 13 34.94 25.05 18.15
C GLY A 13 33.58 25.65 17.83
N GLN A 14 32.91 25.13 16.80
CA GLN A 14 31.54 25.54 16.50
C GLN A 14 30.60 24.86 17.49
N GLU A 15 29.81 25.65 18.22
CA GLU A 15 28.74 25.15 19.07
C GLU A 15 27.76 24.34 18.23
N VAL A 16 27.57 23.06 18.58
CA VAL A 16 26.60 22.19 17.91
C VAL A 16 25.21 22.61 18.36
N ARG A 17 24.42 23.17 17.43
CA ARG A 17 23.04 23.58 17.67
C ARG A 17 22.06 22.62 17.03
N GLU A 18 20.85 22.53 17.60
CA GLU A 18 19.76 21.77 17.01
C GLU A 18 19.40 22.36 15.63
N ARG A 19 19.17 21.47 14.65
CA ARG A 19 18.72 21.90 13.33
C ARG A 19 17.22 22.22 13.37
N PRO A 20 16.77 23.31 12.72
CA PRO A 20 15.34 23.58 12.57
C PRO A 20 14.61 22.41 11.89
N THR A 21 13.36 22.22 12.27
CA THR A 21 12.50 21.12 11.79
C THR A 21 11.29 21.66 11.04
N ARG A 22 10.63 20.82 10.21
CA ARG A 22 9.43 21.20 9.44
C ARG A 22 8.18 21.10 10.32
N TRP A 23 7.36 22.14 10.30
CA TRP A 23 6.10 22.28 11.04
C TRP A 23 4.99 22.76 10.10
N LEU A 24 3.77 22.30 10.36
CA LEU A 24 2.54 22.76 9.75
C LEU A 24 1.89 23.76 10.69
N VAL A 25 1.47 24.90 10.16
CA VAL A 25 0.76 25.94 10.90
C VAL A 25 -0.49 26.33 10.14
N ALA A 26 -1.63 26.28 10.80
CA ALA A 26 -2.92 26.65 10.22
C ALA A 26 -3.69 27.57 11.17
N PRO A 27 -4.30 28.67 10.71
CA PRO A 27 -5.20 29.46 11.55
C PRO A 27 -6.39 28.61 12.02
N LEU A 28 -6.79 28.80 13.28
CA LEU A 28 -7.96 28.12 13.82
C LEU A 28 -9.26 28.79 13.33
N PRO A 29 -10.29 28.01 12.94
CA PRO A 29 -11.57 28.57 12.54
C PRO A 29 -12.30 29.21 13.73
N GLY A 30 -13.17 30.18 13.47
CA GLY A 30 -13.93 30.88 14.52
C GLY A 30 -14.76 29.95 15.43
N SER A 31 -15.16 28.79 14.92
CA SER A 31 -15.94 27.79 15.66
C SER A 31 -15.21 27.14 16.84
N VAL A 32 -13.87 27.14 16.83
CA VAL A 32 -13.04 26.56 17.90
C VAL A 32 -12.32 27.61 18.74
N LEU A 33 -12.47 28.88 18.39
CA LEU A 33 -11.86 29.99 19.13
C LEU A 33 -12.69 30.35 20.39
N PRO A 34 -12.04 30.83 21.47
CA PRO A 34 -12.75 31.36 22.62
C PRO A 34 -13.68 32.53 22.24
N GLN A 35 -14.78 32.69 22.97
CA GLN A 35 -15.70 33.81 22.74
C GLN A 35 -14.96 35.16 22.79
N GLY A 36 -15.15 35.98 21.76
CA GLY A 36 -14.51 37.29 21.63
C GLY A 36 -13.17 37.27 20.89
N VAL A 37 -12.63 36.11 20.53
CA VAL A 37 -11.45 35.97 19.67
C VAL A 37 -11.91 35.79 18.23
N SER A 38 -11.40 36.64 17.33
CA SER A 38 -11.71 36.56 15.90
C SER A 38 -10.66 35.72 15.17
N PRO A 39 -11.06 34.92 14.18
CA PRO A 39 -10.11 34.14 13.38
C PRO A 39 -9.15 35.05 12.63
N MET A 40 -7.89 34.64 12.56
CA MET A 40 -6.86 35.35 11.79
C MET A 40 -6.89 34.92 10.33
N ALA A 41 -6.68 35.88 9.43
CA ALA A 41 -6.47 35.57 8.01
C ALA A 41 -5.14 34.80 7.84
N PRO A 42 -5.10 33.71 7.04
CA PRO A 42 -3.89 32.93 6.82
C PRO A 42 -2.69 33.77 6.39
N GLU A 43 -2.89 34.72 5.47
CA GLU A 43 -1.82 35.62 5.00
C GLU A 43 -1.20 36.43 6.15
N SER A 44 -2.02 36.96 7.05
CA SER A 44 -1.53 37.72 8.20
C SER A 44 -0.71 36.85 9.17
N VAL A 45 -1.11 35.59 9.37
CA VAL A 45 -0.35 34.64 10.19
C VAL A 45 0.99 34.33 9.53
N PHE A 46 0.97 34.01 8.24
CA PHE A 46 2.15 33.54 7.53
C PHE A 46 3.19 34.63 7.31
N ASP A 47 2.75 35.85 6.96
CA ASP A 47 3.65 37.00 6.79
C ASP A 47 4.30 37.40 8.12
N ARG A 48 3.53 37.35 9.23
CA ARG A 48 4.06 37.61 10.58
C ARG A 48 5.14 36.60 10.95
N LEU A 49 4.91 35.31 10.71
CA LEU A 49 5.88 34.25 11.00
C LEU A 49 7.10 34.34 10.09
N ALA A 50 6.91 34.60 8.80
CA ALA A 50 8.01 34.70 7.83
C ALA A 50 8.91 35.94 8.04
N ALA A 51 8.44 36.94 8.77
CA ALA A 51 9.24 38.11 9.15
C ALA A 51 10.21 37.82 10.33
N GLU A 52 10.07 36.69 11.02
CA GLU A 52 10.95 36.32 12.13
C GLU A 52 12.27 35.72 11.62
N PRO A 53 13.43 36.08 12.21
CA PRO A 53 14.75 35.71 11.68
C PRO A 53 15.04 34.20 11.68
N ASP A 54 14.43 33.43 12.59
CA ASP A 54 14.67 32.00 12.76
C ASP A 54 13.54 31.12 12.20
N VAL A 55 12.60 31.72 11.45
CA VAL A 55 11.45 31.03 10.87
C VAL A 55 11.48 31.21 9.35
N ARG A 56 11.34 30.10 8.62
CA ARG A 56 11.29 30.13 7.15
C ARG A 56 10.05 29.43 6.62
N LEU A 57 9.18 30.18 5.96
CA LEU A 57 8.10 29.60 5.16
C LEU A 57 8.69 28.82 3.98
N CYS A 58 8.35 27.55 3.88
CA CYS A 58 8.81 26.64 2.84
C CYS A 58 7.76 26.43 1.76
N GLU A 59 6.49 26.31 2.16
CA GLU A 59 5.38 25.97 1.26
C GLU A 59 4.05 26.48 1.83
N ARG A 60 3.07 26.75 0.97
CA ARG A 60 1.68 27.02 1.33
C ARG A 60 0.78 26.00 0.67
N ILE A 61 0.02 25.25 1.46
CA ILE A 61 -0.95 24.25 1.02
C ILE A 61 -2.32 24.92 1.06
N LYS A 62 -2.87 25.20 -0.12
CA LYS A 62 -4.18 25.85 -0.27
C LYS A 62 -5.29 24.79 -0.25
N PRO A 63 -6.42 25.07 0.42
CA PRO A 63 -7.57 24.17 0.37
C PRO A 63 -8.13 24.12 -1.05
N SER A 64 -8.69 22.97 -1.44
CA SER A 64 -9.40 22.89 -2.71
C SER A 64 -10.56 23.91 -2.80
N ALA A 65 -10.72 24.53 -3.96
CA ALA A 65 -11.82 25.45 -4.23
C ALA A 65 -13.20 24.79 -4.05
N ARG A 66 -13.26 23.46 -4.22
CA ARG A 66 -14.47 22.66 -4.03
C ARG A 66 -14.91 22.61 -2.57
N ILE A 67 -13.99 22.33 -1.64
CA ILE A 67 -14.27 22.40 -0.20
C ILE A 67 -14.75 23.81 0.16
N GLN A 68 -14.07 24.84 -0.37
CA GLN A 68 -14.44 26.24 -0.13
C GLN A 68 -15.85 26.57 -0.64
N SER A 69 -16.28 26.00 -1.77
CA SER A 69 -17.61 26.27 -2.36
C SER A 69 -18.79 25.62 -1.62
N LEU A 70 -18.54 24.58 -0.81
CA LEU A 70 -19.56 23.83 -0.06
C LEU A 70 -19.79 24.39 1.36
N SER A 71 -19.12 25.49 1.71
CA SER A 71 -18.97 26.05 3.06
C SER A 71 -20.15 26.90 3.58
N ALA A 72 -21.38 26.71 3.11
CA ALA A 72 -22.53 27.28 3.82
C ALA A 72 -22.73 26.58 5.19
N ASP A 73 -22.53 25.26 5.24
CA ASP A 73 -22.70 24.42 6.46
C ASP A 73 -21.67 23.26 6.57
N GLY A 74 -20.69 23.15 5.67
CA GLY A 74 -19.68 22.06 5.65
C GLY A 74 -18.38 22.37 6.40
N PRO A 75 -17.54 21.36 6.72
CA PRO A 75 -16.27 21.58 7.40
C PRO A 75 -15.30 22.38 6.53
N GLU A 76 -15.02 23.62 6.92
CA GLU A 76 -14.01 24.47 6.31
C GLU A 76 -12.61 23.90 6.60
N PHE A 77 -11.77 23.76 5.57
CA PHE A 77 -10.38 23.36 5.73
C PHE A 77 -9.48 24.60 5.60
N PRO A 78 -8.60 24.90 6.59
CA PRO A 78 -7.78 26.10 6.57
C PRO A 78 -6.64 25.98 5.55
N GLU A 79 -6.14 27.12 5.07
CA GLU A 79 -4.83 27.13 4.40
C GLU A 79 -3.73 26.79 5.41
N VAL A 80 -2.77 25.94 5.01
CA VAL A 80 -1.71 25.44 5.87
C VAL A 80 -0.36 25.95 5.37
N GLY A 81 0.41 26.60 6.23
CA GLY A 81 1.80 26.96 5.95
C GLY A 81 2.76 25.90 6.46
N VAL A 82 3.75 25.53 5.65
CA VAL A 82 4.86 24.66 6.05
C VAL A 82 6.06 25.53 6.40
N PHE A 83 6.51 25.48 7.64
CA PHE A 83 7.58 26.33 8.16
C PHE A 83 8.77 25.49 8.65
N MET A 84 9.98 26.00 8.47
CA MET A 84 11.17 25.54 9.18
C MET A 84 11.41 26.44 10.39
N MET A 85 11.40 25.87 11.59
CA MET A 85 11.65 26.60 12.83
C MET A 85 12.21 25.69 13.93
N SER A 86 12.69 26.27 15.03
CA SER A 86 13.12 25.52 16.22
C SER A 86 11.93 24.87 16.93
N GLU A 87 12.18 23.78 17.67
CA GLU A 87 11.13 23.12 18.46
C GLU A 87 10.60 24.02 19.58
N GLU A 88 11.47 24.82 20.20
CA GLU A 88 11.06 25.84 21.17
C GLU A 88 10.08 26.85 20.55
N ARG A 89 10.37 27.33 19.34
CA ARG A 89 9.49 28.29 18.67
C ARG A 89 8.13 27.68 18.33
N ALA A 90 8.13 26.44 17.84
CA ALA A 90 6.89 25.73 17.57
C ALA A 90 6.03 25.55 18.82
N ARG A 91 6.63 25.19 19.97
CA ARG A 91 5.92 25.07 21.25
C ARG A 91 5.35 26.41 21.74
N GLN A 92 6.07 27.51 21.52
CA GLN A 92 5.56 28.85 21.85
C GLN A 92 4.35 29.24 20.98
N LEU A 93 4.34 28.85 19.70
CA LEU A 93 3.20 29.09 18.80
C LEU A 93 2.01 28.21 19.17
N ASP A 94 2.25 26.94 19.49
CA ASP A 94 1.23 25.96 19.89
C ASP A 94 0.57 26.31 21.23
N ALA A 95 1.27 27.03 22.11
CA ALA A 95 0.69 27.58 23.34
C ALA A 95 -0.30 28.74 23.10
N GLY A 96 -0.35 29.28 21.88
CA GLY A 96 -1.34 30.28 21.48
C GLY A 96 -2.73 29.68 21.27
N VAL A 97 -3.76 30.52 21.21
CA VAL A 97 -5.15 30.08 20.98
C VAL A 97 -5.66 30.36 19.57
N GLU A 98 -4.82 30.91 18.69
CA GLU A 98 -5.25 31.43 17.37
C GLU A 98 -4.83 30.53 16.20
N VAL A 99 -3.86 29.63 16.40
CA VAL A 99 -3.30 28.76 15.35
C VAL A 99 -3.15 27.34 15.85
N HIS A 100 -3.34 26.39 14.95
CA HIS A 100 -2.96 24.99 15.12
C HIS A 100 -1.52 24.79 14.65
N VAL A 101 -0.71 24.08 15.43
CA VAL A 101 0.67 23.75 15.08
C VAL A 101 0.89 22.25 15.23
N GLU A 102 1.43 21.61 14.18
CA GLU A 102 1.83 20.21 14.27
C GLU A 102 3.09 19.93 13.45
N ARG A 103 3.80 18.85 13.78
CA ARG A 103 5.05 18.51 13.09
C ARG A 103 4.76 17.92 11.70
N ASP A 104 5.50 18.37 10.68
CA ASP A 104 5.45 17.81 9.32
C ASP A 104 6.26 16.50 9.26
N ARG A 105 5.73 15.48 9.94
CA ARG A 105 6.37 14.18 10.17
C ARG A 105 6.51 13.40 8.86
N ARG A 106 7.47 12.46 8.86
CA ARG A 106 7.61 11.49 7.77
C ARG A 106 6.55 10.41 7.88
N LEU A 107 6.02 10.02 6.73
CA LEU A 107 5.21 8.84 6.58
C LEU A 107 6.11 7.63 6.31
N ILE A 108 5.62 6.45 6.62
CA ILE A 108 6.28 5.16 6.38
C ILE A 108 5.39 4.28 5.49
N TYR A 109 6.00 3.34 4.77
CA TYR A 109 5.33 2.35 3.93
C TYR A 109 6.12 1.03 3.95
N GLY A 110 5.49 -0.05 3.50
CA GLY A 110 6.12 -1.37 3.39
C GLY A 110 6.33 -2.10 4.73
N VAL A 111 6.74 -3.36 4.65
CA VAL A 111 7.05 -4.19 5.83
C VAL A 111 8.49 -3.87 6.29
N PRO A 112 8.71 -3.49 7.57
CA PRO A 112 10.05 -3.45 8.13
C PRO A 112 10.68 -4.82 7.92
N ARG A 113 11.84 -4.87 7.23
CA ARG A 113 12.53 -6.15 7.01
C ARG A 113 12.75 -6.80 8.38
N PRO A 114 12.37 -8.08 8.57
CA PRO A 114 12.51 -8.72 9.87
C PRO A 114 13.98 -8.68 10.28
N ALA A 115 14.29 -7.92 11.33
CA ALA A 115 15.43 -8.25 12.16
C ALA A 115 15.02 -9.50 12.94
N PRO A 116 15.87 -10.54 13.04
CA PRO A 116 15.56 -11.68 13.88
C PRO A 116 15.27 -11.21 15.31
N ASP A 117 14.33 -11.89 15.97
CA ASP A 117 13.94 -11.62 17.34
C ASP A 117 15.20 -11.46 18.22
N THR A 118 15.27 -10.32 18.90
CA THR A 118 16.26 -9.94 19.92
C THR A 118 17.73 -9.86 19.49
N VAL A 119 18.15 -8.69 19.01
CA VAL A 119 19.45 -8.15 19.46
C VAL A 119 19.15 -7.39 20.76
N ALA A 120 19.49 -7.99 21.90
CA ALA A 120 19.63 -7.21 23.11
C ALA A 120 20.67 -6.12 22.81
N VAL A 121 20.25 -4.85 22.87
CA VAL A 121 21.19 -3.74 22.89
C VAL A 121 21.98 -3.92 24.18
N VAL A 122 23.15 -4.55 24.07
CA VAL A 122 24.14 -4.56 25.13
C VAL A 122 24.50 -3.10 25.36
N GLU A 123 24.39 -2.63 26.61
CA GLU A 123 24.90 -1.31 27.00
C GLU A 123 26.35 -1.14 26.49
N PRO A 124 26.84 0.08 26.22
CA PRO A 124 28.17 0.31 25.62
C PRO A 124 29.36 -0.11 26.49
N ALA A 125 29.14 -0.90 27.54
CA ALA A 125 30.13 -1.33 28.51
C ALA A 125 30.65 -2.76 28.23
N ALA A 126 30.99 -3.07 26.99
CA ALA A 126 31.93 -4.15 26.67
C ALA A 126 32.49 -3.93 25.27
N VAL A 127 33.68 -3.34 25.18
CA VAL A 127 34.50 -3.45 23.97
C VAL A 127 34.95 -4.91 23.87
N ALA A 128 34.11 -5.75 23.28
CA ALA A 128 34.58 -7.01 22.73
C ALA A 128 35.68 -6.67 21.71
N PRO A 129 36.81 -7.40 21.67
CA PRO A 129 37.77 -7.22 20.59
C PRO A 129 37.02 -7.38 19.27
N LEU A 130 37.12 -6.39 18.38
CA LEU A 130 36.53 -6.45 17.04
C LEU A 130 36.98 -7.78 16.43
N ALA A 131 36.05 -8.74 16.30
CA ALA A 131 36.25 -9.83 15.37
C ALA A 131 36.58 -9.20 14.00
N GLY A 132 37.51 -9.83 13.27
CA GLY A 132 38.05 -9.28 12.04
C GLY A 132 36.97 -8.87 11.04
N THR A 133 37.35 -8.07 10.05
CA THR A 133 36.46 -7.76 8.92
C THR A 133 36.25 -9.03 8.09
N LEU A 134 35.00 -9.48 7.99
CA LEU A 134 34.60 -10.61 7.15
C LEU A 134 34.10 -10.07 5.81
N SER A 135 34.71 -10.52 4.71
CA SER A 135 34.26 -10.22 3.35
C SER A 135 33.83 -11.50 2.66
N ILE A 136 32.57 -11.56 2.25
CA ILE A 136 31.97 -12.76 1.64
C ILE A 136 31.47 -12.40 0.23
N ALA A 137 31.88 -13.21 -0.75
CA ALA A 137 31.39 -13.13 -2.12
C ALA A 137 30.13 -13.98 -2.28
N PHE A 138 29.12 -13.42 -2.94
CA PHE A 138 27.90 -14.10 -3.35
C PHE A 138 27.75 -14.07 -4.85
N LEU A 139 27.25 -15.17 -5.42
CA LEU A 139 26.80 -15.26 -6.81
C LEU A 139 25.30 -15.57 -6.80
N VAL A 140 24.48 -14.61 -7.22
CA VAL A 140 23.03 -14.78 -7.34
C VAL A 140 22.69 -15.18 -8.77
N ARG A 141 21.92 -16.26 -8.94
CA ARG A 141 21.52 -16.77 -10.26
C ARG A 141 20.12 -17.37 -10.25
N GLY A 142 19.53 -17.51 -11.44
CA GLY A 142 18.30 -18.27 -11.63
C GLY A 142 18.53 -19.78 -11.58
N GLY A 143 17.44 -20.56 -11.48
CA GLY A 143 17.49 -22.03 -11.54
C GLY A 143 18.02 -22.60 -12.87
N ASP A 144 18.04 -21.79 -13.92
CA ASP A 144 18.67 -22.05 -15.22
C ASP A 144 20.18 -21.78 -15.24
N GLY A 145 20.74 -21.29 -14.13
CA GLY A 145 22.15 -20.94 -13.99
C GLY A 145 22.50 -19.53 -14.47
N VAL A 146 21.55 -18.76 -15.00
CA VAL A 146 21.78 -17.40 -15.50
C VAL A 146 22.04 -16.45 -14.33
N PRO A 147 23.17 -15.72 -14.29
CA PRO A 147 23.42 -14.75 -13.24
C PRO A 147 22.39 -13.62 -13.22
N LEU A 148 22.02 -13.17 -12.01
CA LEU A 148 21.00 -12.14 -11.81
C LEU A 148 21.65 -10.82 -11.40
N PRO A 149 21.71 -9.83 -12.29
CA PRO A 149 22.20 -8.51 -11.94
C PRO A 149 21.20 -7.75 -11.09
N ARG A 150 21.68 -6.75 -10.33
CA ARG A 150 20.87 -5.86 -9.49
C ARG A 150 20.02 -6.57 -8.42
N ALA A 151 20.31 -7.84 -8.15
CA ALA A 151 19.73 -8.56 -7.02
C ALA A 151 20.30 -8.02 -5.71
N THR A 152 19.42 -7.75 -4.75
CA THR A 152 19.84 -7.36 -3.40
C THR A 152 20.17 -8.59 -2.60
N VAL A 153 21.33 -8.60 -1.94
CA VAL A 153 21.72 -9.62 -0.95
C VAL A 153 21.88 -8.91 0.40
N SER A 154 21.27 -9.43 1.45
CA SER A 154 21.38 -8.92 2.81
C SER A 154 21.87 -10.00 3.76
N LEU A 155 22.75 -9.63 4.68
CA LEU A 155 23.30 -10.46 5.74
C LEU A 155 22.80 -9.99 7.09
N THR A 156 22.47 -10.93 7.95
CA THR A 156 22.13 -10.65 9.35
C THR A 156 22.85 -11.65 10.24
N GLY A 157 23.61 -11.14 11.20
CA GLY A 157 24.41 -11.93 12.13
C GLY A 157 24.27 -11.41 13.56
N SER A 158 25.38 -11.39 14.29
CA SER A 158 25.46 -10.91 15.68
C SER A 158 25.71 -9.40 15.77
N ALA A 159 26.19 -8.80 14.68
CA ALA A 159 26.46 -7.38 14.52
C ALA A 159 25.40 -6.71 13.62
N TRP A 160 25.68 -5.47 13.19
CA TRP A 160 24.79 -4.71 12.33
C TRP A 160 24.59 -5.39 10.97
N PRO A 161 23.35 -5.45 10.45
CA PRO A 161 23.07 -6.04 9.16
C PRO A 161 23.79 -5.27 8.04
N ALA A 162 24.23 -5.99 7.02
CA ALA A 162 24.83 -5.43 5.81
C ALA A 162 24.09 -5.89 4.57
N GLN A 163 24.18 -5.10 3.50
CA GLN A 163 23.57 -5.45 2.22
C GLN A 163 24.47 -5.02 1.07
N GLY A 164 24.30 -5.68 -0.07
CA GLY A 164 24.93 -5.32 -1.32
C GLY A 164 24.00 -5.63 -2.49
N VAL A 165 24.35 -5.13 -3.66
CA VAL A 165 23.61 -5.33 -4.91
C VAL A 165 24.54 -5.97 -5.94
N THR A 166 24.06 -6.99 -6.65
CA THR A 166 24.87 -7.72 -7.62
C THR A 166 25.20 -6.90 -8.86
N GLY A 167 26.41 -7.09 -9.37
CA GLY A 167 26.85 -6.56 -10.66
C GLY A 167 26.28 -7.34 -11.85
N PRO A 168 26.68 -6.98 -13.09
CA PRO A 168 26.22 -7.64 -14.33
C PRO A 168 26.44 -9.16 -14.38
N ASP A 169 27.44 -9.65 -13.65
CA ASP A 169 27.81 -11.06 -13.54
C ASP A 169 27.10 -11.80 -12.39
N GLY A 170 26.10 -11.16 -11.76
CA GLY A 170 25.36 -11.68 -10.62
C GLY A 170 26.17 -11.73 -9.33
N ARG A 171 27.36 -11.11 -9.27
CA ARG A 171 28.24 -11.16 -8.10
C ARG A 171 28.13 -9.93 -7.22
N VAL A 172 28.27 -10.14 -5.92
CA VAL A 172 28.43 -9.06 -4.93
C VAL A 172 29.37 -9.52 -3.82
N VAL A 173 30.24 -8.63 -3.36
CA VAL A 173 31.04 -8.84 -2.15
C VAL A 173 30.47 -7.97 -1.05
N ILE A 174 30.10 -8.58 0.07
CA ILE A 174 29.59 -7.87 1.24
C ILE A 174 30.63 -7.96 2.35
N THR A 175 30.96 -6.80 2.91
CA THR A 175 31.92 -6.67 4.00
C THR A 175 31.18 -6.32 5.29
N VAL A 176 31.37 -7.13 6.33
CA VAL A 176 30.81 -6.94 7.67
C VAL A 176 31.92 -6.89 8.71
N ASN A 177 31.78 -5.99 9.67
CA ASN A 177 32.75 -5.81 10.76
C ASN A 177 32.25 -6.50 12.02
N GLY A 178 33.14 -7.20 12.74
CA GLY A 178 32.76 -7.89 13.98
C GLY A 178 32.00 -9.19 13.75
N GLU A 179 32.08 -9.78 12.55
CA GLU A 179 31.40 -11.02 12.18
C GLU A 179 32.40 -12.07 11.69
N THR A 180 32.00 -13.33 11.75
CA THR A 180 32.66 -14.49 11.15
C THR A 180 31.64 -15.23 10.28
N ALA A 181 32.09 -16.11 9.37
CA ALA A 181 31.16 -16.89 8.55
C ALA A 181 30.12 -17.67 9.39
N GLY A 182 30.51 -18.15 10.58
CA GLY A 182 29.64 -18.89 11.50
C GLY A 182 28.73 -18.04 12.38
N SER A 183 28.94 -16.72 12.47
CA SER A 183 28.06 -15.82 13.24
C SER A 183 26.94 -15.19 12.41
N ILE A 184 26.95 -15.40 11.08
CA ILE A 184 25.85 -15.03 10.20
C ILE A 184 24.68 -15.98 10.42
N ASN A 185 23.55 -15.42 10.82
CA ASN A 185 22.33 -16.16 11.17
C ASN A 185 21.32 -16.21 10.02
N ALA A 186 21.40 -15.29 9.05
CA ALA A 186 20.56 -15.30 7.87
C ALA A 186 21.23 -14.65 6.65
N VAL A 187 20.96 -15.21 5.47
CA VAL A 187 21.21 -14.58 4.17
C VAL A 187 19.88 -14.43 3.45
N TYR A 188 19.58 -13.22 3.03
CA TYR A 188 18.41 -12.89 2.22
C TYR A 188 18.85 -12.47 0.82
N ALA A 189 18.16 -12.94 -0.22
CA ALA A 189 18.38 -12.51 -1.59
C ALA A 189 17.06 -12.26 -2.32
N LYS A 190 16.98 -11.14 -3.04
CA LYS A 190 15.82 -10.75 -3.84
C LYS A 190 16.26 -10.17 -5.17
N ALA A 191 15.75 -10.72 -6.27
CA ALA A 191 15.87 -10.11 -7.58
C ALA A 191 14.90 -8.92 -7.68
N GLU A 192 15.14 -8.05 -8.65
CA GLU A 192 14.27 -6.88 -8.85
C GLU A 192 12.86 -7.25 -9.30
N HIS A 193 12.75 -8.27 -10.16
CA HIS A 193 11.49 -8.79 -10.65
C HIS A 193 11.69 -10.22 -11.20
N GLY A 194 10.59 -10.95 -11.40
CA GLY A 194 10.56 -12.25 -12.10
C GLY A 194 10.97 -13.46 -11.25
N TYR A 195 11.42 -13.26 -10.01
CA TYR A 195 11.83 -14.33 -9.11
C TYR A 195 11.20 -14.16 -7.73
N TRP A 196 10.93 -15.29 -7.07
CA TRP A 196 10.73 -15.35 -5.63
C TRP A 196 12.02 -14.95 -4.93
N ASP A 197 11.88 -14.27 -3.80
CA ASP A 197 13.01 -14.06 -2.90
C ASP A 197 13.38 -15.35 -2.19
N ARG A 198 14.56 -15.35 -1.58
CA ARG A 198 15.08 -16.49 -0.84
C ARG A 198 15.68 -16.06 0.48
N TRP A 199 15.35 -16.80 1.52
CA TRP A 199 15.80 -16.57 2.87
C TRP A 199 16.42 -17.85 3.44
N ILE A 200 17.73 -17.80 3.66
CA ILE A 200 18.54 -18.93 4.11
C ILE A 200 18.87 -18.72 5.58
N VAL A 201 18.25 -19.51 6.46
CA VAL A 201 18.50 -19.50 7.90
C VAL A 201 19.76 -20.29 8.23
N ARG A 202 20.65 -19.70 9.04
CA ARG A 202 21.95 -20.27 9.47
C ARG A 202 22.74 -20.85 8.29
N PRO A 203 23.11 -20.01 7.31
CA PRO A 203 23.80 -20.44 6.10
C PRO A 203 25.18 -21.01 6.42
N GLN A 204 25.60 -22.04 5.69
CA GLN A 204 26.99 -22.48 5.68
C GLN A 204 27.76 -21.65 4.64
N LEU A 205 28.52 -20.67 5.13
CA LEU A 205 29.27 -19.74 4.27
C LEU A 205 30.74 -20.15 4.14
N VAL A 206 31.28 -19.98 2.94
CA VAL A 206 32.72 -20.11 2.66
C VAL A 206 33.34 -18.74 2.45
N GLU A 207 34.51 -18.52 3.04
CA GLU A 207 35.25 -17.25 2.90
C GLU A 207 36.11 -17.22 1.61
N SER A 208 36.59 -18.39 1.18
CA SER A 208 37.38 -18.55 -0.05
C SER A 208 36.48 -19.04 -1.19
N GLY A 209 35.82 -18.12 -1.88
CA GLY A 209 35.04 -18.40 -3.10
C GLY A 209 33.61 -17.85 -3.05
N ASP A 210 32.82 -18.21 -4.06
CA ASP A 210 31.44 -17.72 -4.16
C ASP A 210 30.46 -18.56 -3.37
N ASN A 211 29.64 -17.88 -2.59
CA ASN A 211 28.46 -18.45 -1.98
C ASN A 211 27.30 -18.28 -2.97
N THR A 212 26.93 -19.37 -3.64
CA THR A 212 25.93 -19.30 -4.71
C THR A 212 24.51 -19.34 -4.14
N ILE A 213 23.71 -18.35 -4.50
CA ILE A 213 22.28 -18.28 -4.17
C ILE A 213 21.47 -18.47 -5.45
N THR A 214 20.62 -19.49 -5.46
CA THR A 214 19.73 -19.76 -6.61
C THR A 214 18.32 -19.30 -6.28
N LEU A 215 17.78 -18.38 -7.06
CA LEU A 215 16.41 -17.87 -6.93
C LEU A 215 15.46 -18.63 -7.87
N GLN A 216 14.25 -18.90 -7.39
CA GLN A 216 13.20 -19.55 -8.16
C GLN A 216 12.43 -18.51 -8.99
N ARG A 217 12.29 -18.75 -10.30
CA ARG A 217 11.46 -17.91 -11.18
C ARG A 217 9.99 -18.01 -10.77
N LEU A 218 9.24 -16.90 -10.90
CA LEU A 218 7.81 -16.88 -10.59
C LEU A 218 7.03 -17.90 -11.45
N ASP A 219 7.45 -18.11 -12.69
CA ASP A 219 6.84 -19.06 -13.64
C ASP A 219 6.87 -20.54 -13.21
N ARG A 220 7.72 -20.88 -12.24
CA ARG A 220 7.77 -22.22 -11.65
C ARG A 220 6.60 -22.49 -10.71
N SER A 221 6.12 -21.44 -10.04
CA SER A 221 4.92 -21.51 -9.19
C SER A 221 3.65 -21.10 -9.95
N LEU A 222 3.81 -20.29 -11.00
CA LEU A 222 2.74 -19.77 -11.84
C LEU A 222 2.97 -20.17 -13.30
N PRO A 223 2.45 -21.33 -13.76
CA PRO A 223 2.68 -21.82 -15.10
C PRO A 223 2.38 -20.76 -16.18
N ASP A 224 3.32 -20.61 -17.12
CA ASP A 224 3.28 -19.68 -18.25
C ASP A 224 3.26 -18.17 -17.89
N PHE A 225 3.40 -17.79 -16.62
CA PHE A 225 3.48 -16.37 -16.22
C PHE A 225 4.84 -15.75 -16.59
N PRO A 226 4.92 -14.48 -17.05
CA PRO A 226 3.83 -13.55 -17.34
C PRO A 226 3.28 -13.67 -18.78
N GLY A 227 3.68 -14.68 -19.55
CA GLY A 227 3.19 -14.88 -20.92
C GLY A 227 1.70 -15.23 -21.00
N ARG A 228 1.12 -15.74 -19.91
CA ARG A 228 -0.31 -15.94 -19.70
C ARG A 228 -0.79 -15.04 -18.56
N GLN A 229 -1.82 -14.25 -18.81
CA GLN A 229 -2.48 -13.46 -17.78
C GLN A 229 -3.16 -14.34 -16.73
N LEU A 230 -3.04 -13.94 -15.46
CA LEU A 230 -3.61 -14.69 -14.34
C LEU A 230 -4.26 -13.75 -13.31
N PHE A 231 -5.33 -14.24 -12.69
CA PHE A 231 -5.77 -13.77 -11.38
C PHE A 231 -4.85 -14.34 -10.31
N GLY A 232 -4.33 -13.45 -9.45
CA GLY A 232 -3.58 -13.83 -8.26
C GLY A 232 -4.45 -14.57 -7.24
N TRP A 233 -3.83 -15.25 -6.29
CA TRP A 233 -4.55 -15.99 -5.24
C TRP A 233 -5.46 -15.07 -4.42
N GLY A 234 -5.03 -13.82 -4.17
CA GLY A 234 -5.79 -12.86 -3.39
C GLY A 234 -7.12 -12.49 -4.04
N GLN A 235 -7.12 -12.29 -5.36
CA GLN A 235 -8.33 -12.02 -6.11
C GLN A 235 -9.30 -13.21 -6.08
N LYS A 236 -8.76 -14.43 -6.19
CA LYS A 236 -9.55 -15.67 -6.07
C LYS A 236 -10.14 -15.87 -4.68
N ALA A 237 -9.36 -15.54 -3.64
CA ALA A 237 -9.82 -15.62 -2.25
C ALA A 237 -11.00 -14.68 -1.98
N MET A 238 -11.01 -13.52 -2.63
CA MET A 238 -12.12 -12.54 -2.56
C MET A 238 -13.23 -12.81 -3.60
N HIS A 239 -13.15 -13.90 -4.36
CA HIS A 239 -14.08 -14.25 -5.45
C HIS A 239 -14.21 -13.18 -6.55
N LEU A 240 -13.18 -12.36 -6.76
CA LEU A 240 -13.14 -11.37 -7.84
C LEU A 240 -13.05 -12.04 -9.21
N ASP A 241 -12.57 -13.29 -9.28
CA ASP A 241 -12.57 -14.13 -10.49
C ASP A 241 -13.96 -14.71 -10.84
N ARG A 242 -14.98 -14.48 -10.02
CA ARG A 242 -16.34 -15.04 -10.17
C ARG A 242 -17.42 -14.01 -10.46
N ILE A 243 -17.06 -12.74 -10.65
CA ILE A 243 -18.01 -11.67 -10.98
C ILE A 243 -18.28 -11.65 -12.51
N PRO A 244 -19.38 -11.03 -12.98
CA PRO A 244 -19.64 -10.90 -14.41
C PRO A 244 -18.47 -10.21 -15.13
N PRO A 245 -18.01 -10.71 -16.30
CA PRO A 245 -16.88 -10.11 -17.02
C PRO A 245 -17.08 -8.66 -17.47
N SER A 246 -18.32 -8.16 -17.45
CA SER A 246 -18.66 -6.77 -17.72
C SER A 246 -18.50 -5.84 -16.50
N TYR A 247 -18.28 -6.38 -15.30
CA TYR A 247 -18.11 -5.60 -14.08
C TYR A 247 -16.65 -5.18 -13.97
N ARG A 248 -16.30 -4.05 -14.59
CA ARG A 248 -14.91 -3.58 -14.72
C ARG A 248 -14.62 -2.22 -14.07
N ALA A 249 -15.57 -1.72 -13.28
CA ALA A 249 -15.52 -0.42 -12.60
C ALA A 249 -15.44 0.82 -13.53
N HIS A 250 -15.99 0.74 -14.75
CA HIS A 250 -16.08 1.89 -15.66
C HIS A 250 -16.67 3.14 -15.01
N GLY A 251 -16.04 4.29 -15.25
CA GLY A 251 -16.51 5.60 -14.78
C GLY A 251 -16.18 5.90 -13.31
N ILE A 252 -15.46 5.03 -12.62
CA ILE A 252 -14.97 5.26 -11.25
C ILE A 252 -13.53 5.73 -11.29
N LYS A 253 -13.23 6.79 -10.55
CA LYS A 253 -11.87 7.33 -10.42
C LYS A 253 -11.22 6.88 -9.13
N VAL A 254 -10.01 6.32 -9.22
CA VAL A 254 -9.26 5.81 -8.07
C VAL A 254 -7.91 6.50 -7.98
N ALA A 255 -7.57 7.07 -6.82
CA ALA A 255 -6.23 7.59 -6.58
C ALA A 255 -5.37 6.62 -5.76
N VAL A 256 -4.12 6.47 -6.17
CA VAL A 256 -3.08 5.74 -5.44
C VAL A 256 -2.09 6.77 -4.89
N ILE A 257 -2.19 7.09 -3.60
CA ILE A 257 -1.24 8.00 -2.92
C ILE A 257 -0.07 7.17 -2.38
N ASP A 258 1.05 7.18 -3.11
CA ASP A 258 2.15 6.22 -2.91
C ASP A 258 3.49 6.73 -3.48
N SER A 259 4.33 5.87 -4.06
CA SER A 259 5.63 6.20 -4.66
C SER A 259 5.56 6.62 -6.13
N GLY A 260 4.36 6.92 -6.64
CA GLY A 260 4.10 7.13 -8.07
C GLY A 260 3.81 5.81 -8.79
N THR A 261 3.73 5.85 -10.11
CA THR A 261 3.38 4.68 -10.91
C THR A 261 4.17 4.64 -12.20
N ALA A 262 4.79 3.50 -12.53
CA ALA A 262 5.44 3.30 -13.83
C ALA A 262 4.40 3.15 -14.95
N THR A 263 3.94 4.28 -15.49
CA THR A 263 2.93 4.35 -16.57
C THR A 263 3.38 3.70 -17.89
N SER A 264 4.67 3.44 -18.05
CA SER A 264 5.23 2.68 -19.17
C SER A 264 5.06 1.17 -19.04
N HIS A 265 4.70 0.66 -17.87
CA HIS A 265 4.50 -0.77 -17.65
C HIS A 265 3.33 -1.27 -18.52
N PRO A 266 3.44 -2.40 -19.24
CA PRO A 266 2.39 -2.89 -20.13
C PRO A 266 0.99 -3.01 -19.51
N ASP A 267 0.91 -3.46 -18.25
CA ASP A 267 -0.37 -3.56 -17.51
C ASP A 267 -0.92 -2.22 -17.02
N LEU A 268 -0.17 -1.13 -17.08
CA LEU A 268 -0.58 0.19 -16.56
C LEU A 268 -0.64 1.28 -17.63
N ALA A 269 -0.09 0.99 -18.81
CA ALA A 269 -0.18 1.85 -19.97
C ALA A 269 -1.65 2.08 -20.36
N GLY A 270 -2.09 3.34 -20.32
CA GLY A 270 -3.47 3.73 -20.61
C GLY A 270 -4.45 3.57 -19.44
N GLN A 271 -4.06 2.93 -18.34
CA GLN A 271 -4.88 2.80 -17.12
C GLN A 271 -4.71 4.01 -16.19
N VAL A 272 -3.49 4.56 -16.13
CA VAL A 272 -3.16 5.73 -15.30
C VAL A 272 -3.26 6.99 -16.15
N VAL A 273 -4.29 7.81 -15.88
CA VAL A 273 -4.69 8.93 -16.74
C VAL A 273 -4.28 10.30 -16.19
N GLY A 274 -3.89 10.36 -14.91
CA GLY A 274 -3.48 11.61 -14.25
C GLY A 274 -2.69 11.36 -12.97
N GLY A 275 -2.24 12.44 -12.34
CA GLY A 275 -1.53 12.35 -11.08
C GLY A 275 -0.95 13.68 -10.58
N LEU A 276 -0.39 13.63 -9.39
CA LEU A 276 0.34 14.72 -8.72
C LEU A 276 1.68 14.19 -8.23
N ASP A 277 2.76 14.94 -8.47
CA ASP A 277 4.01 14.73 -7.73
C ASP A 277 4.06 15.74 -6.57
N ALA A 278 3.78 15.24 -5.36
CA ALA A 278 3.91 15.98 -4.12
C ALA A 278 5.24 15.67 -3.41
N ALA A 279 6.11 14.85 -4.02
CA ALA A 279 7.48 14.67 -3.59
C ALA A 279 8.39 15.62 -4.39
N GLU A 280 9.43 16.17 -3.76
CA GLU A 280 10.31 17.13 -4.42
C GLU A 280 11.10 16.43 -5.57
N SER A 281 10.66 16.61 -6.83
CA SER A 281 11.41 16.58 -8.12
C SER A 281 11.33 15.37 -9.09
N ARG A 282 10.29 14.52 -9.09
CA ARG A 282 10.12 13.49 -10.14
C ARG A 282 8.67 13.23 -10.51
N SER A 283 8.35 13.36 -11.80
CA SER A 283 7.04 13.03 -12.38
C SER A 283 6.32 11.87 -11.67
N TRP A 284 5.05 12.07 -11.33
CA TRP A 284 4.16 11.04 -10.77
C TRP A 284 4.06 9.79 -11.65
N SER A 285 4.32 9.95 -12.95
CA SER A 285 4.28 8.90 -13.97
C SER A 285 5.52 7.99 -13.98
N ALA A 286 6.45 8.20 -13.04
CA ALA A 286 7.61 7.38 -12.80
C ALA A 286 7.62 6.90 -11.34
N ASP A 287 7.99 5.64 -11.15
CA ASP A 287 8.10 5.04 -9.83
C ASP A 287 9.50 4.44 -9.66
N VAL A 288 10.27 4.99 -8.73
CA VAL A 288 11.64 4.56 -8.46
C VAL A 288 11.74 3.64 -7.24
N VAL A 289 10.62 3.42 -6.56
CA VAL A 289 10.51 2.52 -5.41
C VAL A 289 9.82 1.23 -5.86
N GLY A 290 8.80 1.33 -6.71
CA GLY A 290 8.03 0.22 -7.25
C GLY A 290 6.77 -0.13 -6.47
N HIS A 291 6.57 0.45 -5.28
CA HIS A 291 5.45 0.13 -4.39
C HIS A 291 4.12 0.66 -4.93
N GLY A 292 4.06 1.91 -5.39
CA GLY A 292 2.85 2.48 -6.00
C GLY A 292 2.47 1.81 -7.32
N THR A 293 3.46 1.37 -8.11
CA THR A 293 3.22 0.54 -9.31
C THR A 293 2.58 -0.80 -8.96
N HIS A 294 3.02 -1.43 -7.87
CA HIS A 294 2.47 -2.70 -7.38
C HIS A 294 1.02 -2.54 -6.90
N CYS A 295 0.74 -1.48 -6.14
CA CYS A 295 -0.62 -1.10 -5.73
C CYS A 295 -1.53 -0.84 -6.94
N ALA A 296 -1.06 -0.04 -7.91
CA ALA A 296 -1.84 0.28 -9.12
C ALA A 296 -2.15 -0.96 -9.97
N GLY A 297 -1.17 -1.86 -10.14
CA GLY A 297 -1.38 -3.13 -10.86
C GLY A 297 -2.43 -4.02 -10.17
N THR A 298 -2.41 -4.08 -8.84
CA THR A 298 -3.40 -4.86 -8.07
C THR A 298 -4.82 -4.31 -8.27
N ILE A 299 -4.96 -2.99 -8.39
CA ILE A 299 -6.26 -2.33 -8.59
C ILE A 299 -6.74 -2.49 -10.04
N ALA A 300 -5.93 -2.10 -11.01
CA ALA A 300 -6.37 -1.91 -12.41
C ALA A 300 -5.34 -2.36 -13.46
N GLY A 301 -4.53 -3.38 -13.17
CA GLY A 301 -3.72 -4.05 -14.20
C GLY A 301 -4.57 -4.43 -15.42
N ALA A 302 -4.13 -4.04 -16.61
CA ALA A 302 -4.90 -4.15 -17.83
C ALA A 302 -5.24 -5.61 -18.19
N ASP A 303 -6.42 -5.84 -18.76
CA ASP A 303 -6.80 -7.12 -19.38
C ASP A 303 -6.22 -7.19 -20.80
N ASN A 304 -4.94 -7.61 -20.90
CA ASN A 304 -4.17 -7.61 -22.15
C ASN A 304 -3.66 -9.01 -22.53
N GLY A 305 -4.08 -10.06 -21.83
CA GLY A 305 -3.67 -11.44 -22.07
C GLY A 305 -2.29 -11.83 -21.52
N THR A 306 -1.54 -10.89 -20.93
CA THR A 306 -0.27 -11.12 -20.24
C THR A 306 -0.29 -10.65 -18.78
N GLY A 307 0.72 -11.03 -18.00
CA GLY A 307 0.94 -10.44 -16.68
C GLY A 307 -0.13 -10.75 -15.64
N ILE A 308 -0.46 -9.73 -14.86
CA ILE A 308 -1.54 -9.77 -13.87
C ILE A 308 -2.71 -8.93 -14.37
N ILE A 309 -3.92 -9.37 -14.07
CA ILE A 309 -5.14 -8.56 -14.29
C ILE A 309 -5.53 -7.91 -12.97
N GLY A 310 -5.81 -6.60 -12.96
CA GLY A 310 -6.42 -5.93 -11.82
C GLY A 310 -7.92 -6.22 -11.73
N SER A 311 -8.56 -5.95 -10.61
CA SER A 311 -10.00 -6.23 -10.47
C SER A 311 -10.89 -5.12 -11.05
N ALA A 312 -10.40 -3.89 -11.12
CA ALA A 312 -11.10 -2.69 -11.59
C ALA A 312 -10.47 -2.20 -12.91
N THR A 313 -10.45 -3.05 -13.94
CA THR A 313 -9.69 -2.84 -15.20
C THR A 313 -10.13 -1.67 -16.09
N GLU A 314 -11.28 -1.04 -15.82
CA GLU A 314 -11.78 0.15 -16.51
C GLU A 314 -11.98 1.34 -15.56
N ALA A 315 -11.45 1.27 -14.34
CA ALA A 315 -11.36 2.42 -13.45
C ALA A 315 -10.28 3.40 -13.92
N GLU A 316 -10.53 4.69 -13.79
CA GLU A 316 -9.54 5.74 -14.10
C GLU A 316 -8.56 5.88 -12.94
N ILE A 317 -7.29 5.53 -13.15
CA ILE A 317 -6.28 5.61 -12.08
C ILE A 317 -5.56 6.96 -12.08
N HIS A 318 -5.45 7.56 -10.90
CA HIS A 318 -4.62 8.72 -10.64
C HIS A 318 -3.46 8.36 -9.70
N ALA A 319 -2.22 8.68 -10.10
CA ALA A 319 -1.04 8.41 -9.27
C ALA A 319 -0.61 9.67 -8.50
N CYS A 320 -0.69 9.63 -7.17
CA CYS A 320 -0.24 10.73 -6.31
C CYS A 320 1.07 10.32 -5.64
N ARG A 321 2.18 10.81 -6.16
CA ARG A 321 3.52 10.48 -5.68
C ARG A 321 3.90 11.32 -4.48
N ILE A 322 4.14 10.64 -3.35
CA ILE A 322 4.68 11.20 -2.12
C ILE A 322 6.00 10.54 -1.69
N PHE A 323 6.30 9.32 -2.17
CA PHE A 323 7.52 8.58 -1.81
C PHE A 323 8.56 8.50 -2.94
N PRO A 324 9.87 8.44 -2.60
CA PRO A 324 10.47 8.47 -1.27
C PRO A 324 10.43 9.87 -0.64
N GLY A 325 10.51 9.92 0.70
CA GLY A 325 10.54 11.19 1.44
C GLY A 325 9.18 11.72 1.88
N GLY A 326 8.11 10.94 1.72
CA GLY A 326 6.73 11.33 2.02
C GLY A 326 6.53 11.88 3.43
N ARG A 327 5.69 12.92 3.50
CA ARG A 327 5.38 13.69 4.70
C ARG A 327 3.89 14.00 4.80
N ILE A 328 3.47 14.47 5.96
CA ILE A 328 2.10 14.92 6.21
C ILE A 328 1.69 16.03 5.21
N SER A 329 2.56 17.01 4.95
CA SER A 329 2.34 18.05 3.93
C SER A 329 2.02 17.47 2.55
N ALA A 330 2.82 16.52 2.07
CA ALA A 330 2.62 15.88 0.77
C ALA A 330 1.31 15.06 0.72
N LEU A 331 0.91 14.43 1.83
CA LEU A 331 -0.37 13.74 1.94
C LEU A 331 -1.55 14.73 1.90
N LEU A 332 -1.46 15.86 2.59
CA LEU A 332 -2.48 16.91 2.53
C LEU A 332 -2.66 17.43 1.10
N ALA A 333 -1.57 17.75 0.41
CA ALA A 333 -1.61 18.20 -1.00
C ALA A 333 -2.18 17.12 -1.93
N SER A 334 -1.85 15.85 -1.71
CA SER A 334 -2.38 14.74 -2.51
C SER A 334 -3.88 14.52 -2.28
N LEU A 335 -4.36 14.65 -1.03
CA LEU A 335 -5.78 14.57 -0.73
C LEU A 335 -6.55 15.74 -1.35
N ASP A 336 -6.00 16.96 -1.34
CA ASP A 336 -6.60 18.10 -2.02
C ASP A 336 -6.71 17.86 -3.54
N TYR A 337 -5.65 17.37 -4.17
CA TYR A 337 -5.71 16.96 -5.58
C TYR A 337 -6.84 15.96 -5.84
N CYS A 338 -7.00 14.95 -4.98
CA CYS A 338 -8.04 13.94 -5.15
C CYS A 338 -9.46 14.56 -5.10
N ILE A 339 -9.67 15.52 -4.19
CA ILE A 339 -10.94 16.23 -4.06
C ILE A 339 -11.23 17.12 -5.27
N GLU A 340 -10.21 17.83 -5.78
CA GLU A 340 -10.33 18.67 -6.98
C GLU A 340 -10.62 17.87 -8.24
N ASN A 341 -10.15 16.62 -8.31
CA ASN A 341 -10.29 15.76 -9.48
C ASN A 341 -11.46 14.77 -9.41
N ASP A 342 -12.38 14.94 -8.45
CA ASP A 342 -13.56 14.08 -8.30
C ASP A 342 -13.23 12.60 -8.03
N ILE A 343 -12.11 12.32 -7.35
CA ILE A 343 -11.72 10.93 -7.04
C ILE A 343 -12.79 10.27 -6.17
N ASP A 344 -13.20 9.06 -6.53
CA ASP A 344 -14.19 8.27 -5.80
C ASP A 344 -13.58 7.53 -4.61
N VAL A 345 -12.44 6.90 -4.84
CA VAL A 345 -11.77 6.03 -3.86
C VAL A 345 -10.28 6.33 -3.84
N VAL A 346 -9.71 6.48 -2.64
CA VAL A 346 -8.29 6.70 -2.42
C VAL A 346 -7.68 5.50 -1.71
N ASN A 347 -6.63 4.92 -2.29
CA ASN A 347 -5.78 3.92 -1.65
C ASN A 347 -4.63 4.60 -0.91
N LEU A 348 -4.57 4.39 0.40
CA LEU A 348 -3.55 4.92 1.33
C LEU A 348 -2.70 3.77 1.87
N SER A 349 -1.68 3.37 1.11
CA SER A 349 -0.75 2.30 1.49
C SER A 349 0.46 2.84 2.25
N LEU A 350 0.18 3.63 3.29
CA LEU A 350 1.11 4.44 4.06
C LEU A 350 0.63 4.58 5.51
N GLY A 351 1.51 5.03 6.40
CA GLY A 351 1.07 5.45 7.72
C GLY A 351 2.15 6.13 8.57
N THR A 352 1.79 6.47 9.79
CA THR A 352 2.68 6.97 10.83
C THR A 352 2.14 6.60 12.21
N GLY A 353 3.01 6.56 13.23
CA GLY A 353 2.62 6.23 14.60
C GLY A 353 1.94 7.37 15.35
N GLU A 354 1.86 8.57 14.77
CA GLU A 354 1.35 9.76 15.44
C GLU A 354 0.20 10.41 14.66
N HIS A 355 -0.81 10.87 15.39
CA HIS A 355 -1.98 11.55 14.83
C HIS A 355 -1.62 12.92 14.22
N SER A 356 -2.32 13.30 13.14
CA SER A 356 -2.31 14.63 12.53
C SER A 356 -3.75 15.15 12.46
N ALA A 357 -4.01 16.28 13.13
CA ALA A 357 -5.35 16.86 13.15
C ALA A 357 -5.74 17.42 11.78
N LEU A 358 -4.76 17.97 11.05
CA LEU A 358 -4.97 18.49 9.70
C LEU A 358 -5.32 17.35 8.73
N VAL A 359 -4.63 16.21 8.76
CA VAL A 359 -4.99 15.08 7.89
C VAL A 359 -6.35 14.49 8.27
N ALA A 360 -6.66 14.37 9.57
CA ALA A 360 -7.98 13.91 10.01
C ALA A 360 -9.12 14.82 9.49
N GLN A 361 -8.95 16.13 9.62
CA GLN A 361 -9.90 17.12 9.10
C GLN A 361 -10.00 17.05 7.57
N LYS A 362 -8.88 16.88 6.85
CA LYS A 362 -8.87 16.75 5.39
C LYS A 362 -9.61 15.49 4.93
N ILE A 363 -9.41 14.36 5.60
CA ILE A 363 -10.11 13.10 5.29
C ILE A 363 -11.60 13.22 5.60
N ALA A 364 -11.99 13.92 6.67
CA ALA A 364 -13.40 14.21 6.94
C ALA A 364 -14.04 15.10 5.84
N ALA A 365 -13.31 16.12 5.37
CA ALA A 365 -13.76 16.96 4.25
C ALA A 365 -13.82 16.20 2.92
N ALA A 366 -12.91 15.25 2.69
CA ALA A 366 -12.99 14.33 1.55
C ALA A 366 -14.25 13.46 1.60
N ARG A 367 -14.53 12.89 2.78
CA ARG A 367 -15.70 12.05 3.01
C ARG A 367 -17.00 12.79 2.80
N SER A 368 -17.10 14.06 3.21
CA SER A 368 -18.31 14.87 3.03
C SER A 368 -18.65 15.15 1.56
N VAL A 369 -17.66 15.07 0.66
CA VAL A 369 -17.84 15.20 -0.80
C VAL A 369 -17.87 13.85 -1.53
N GLY A 370 -18.11 12.76 -0.79
CA GLY A 370 -18.32 11.43 -1.34
C GLY A 370 -17.04 10.67 -1.71
N MET A 371 -15.86 11.15 -1.30
CA MET A 371 -14.58 10.46 -1.53
C MET A 371 -14.27 9.48 -0.40
N ALA A 372 -14.09 8.20 -0.73
CA ALA A 372 -13.83 7.14 0.21
C ALA A 372 -12.32 6.88 0.38
N CYS A 373 -11.79 6.94 1.61
CA CYS A 373 -10.40 6.62 1.90
C CYS A 373 -10.27 5.20 2.46
N ILE A 374 -9.42 4.38 1.85
CA ILE A 374 -9.09 3.02 2.29
C ILE A 374 -7.61 2.98 2.65
N ALA A 375 -7.27 2.57 3.88
CA ALA A 375 -5.90 2.60 4.37
C ALA A 375 -5.39 1.25 4.84
N ALA A 376 -4.09 1.05 4.67
CA ALA A 376 -3.36 -0.06 5.27
C ALA A 376 -3.33 0.10 6.81
N ALA A 377 -3.57 -0.98 7.55
CA ALA A 377 -3.53 -0.94 9.02
C ALA A 377 -2.12 -0.66 9.59
N GLY A 378 -1.08 -1.03 8.85
CA GLY A 378 0.32 -0.89 9.25
C GLY A 378 1.05 -2.23 9.34
N ASN A 379 2.39 -2.17 9.31
CA ASN A 379 3.26 -3.35 9.25
C ASN A 379 4.18 -3.48 10.48
N ASN A 380 3.75 -2.98 11.64
CA ASN A 380 4.52 -2.97 12.89
C ASN A 380 4.29 -4.21 13.77
N GLY A 381 3.41 -5.12 13.39
CA GLY A 381 3.10 -6.35 14.12
C GLY A 381 2.56 -6.12 15.53
N SER A 382 1.97 -4.96 15.80
CA SER A 382 1.49 -4.58 17.13
C SER A 382 0.00 -4.23 17.14
N ASP A 383 -0.56 -4.10 18.34
CA ASP A 383 -1.92 -3.65 18.64
C ASP A 383 -2.16 -2.14 18.36
N LYS A 384 -1.31 -1.53 17.53
CA LYS A 384 -1.33 -0.10 17.21
C LYS A 384 -1.44 0.08 15.71
N ILE A 385 -2.67 0.28 15.26
CA ILE A 385 -3.00 0.67 13.90
C ILE A 385 -2.35 2.03 13.61
N LEU A 386 -1.69 2.15 12.46
CA LEU A 386 -1.03 3.38 12.05
C LEU A 386 -2.06 4.40 11.55
N PHE A 387 -1.79 5.67 11.82
CA PHE A 387 -2.54 6.77 11.23
C PHE A 387 -2.19 6.92 9.74
N PRO A 388 -3.14 7.17 8.81
CA PRO A 388 -4.54 7.52 9.04
C PRO A 388 -5.51 6.34 9.17
N GLY A 389 -5.06 5.09 9.07
CA GLY A 389 -5.92 3.91 9.26
C GLY A 389 -6.54 3.81 10.67
N SER A 390 -6.04 4.53 11.66
CA SER A 390 -6.66 4.60 12.97
C SER A 390 -7.90 5.52 13.03
N LEU A 391 -8.32 6.15 11.92
CA LEU A 391 -9.47 7.06 11.88
C LEU A 391 -10.77 6.32 11.53
N ASP A 392 -11.85 6.59 12.27
CA ASP A 392 -13.19 6.06 11.98
C ASP A 392 -13.76 6.50 10.61
N THR A 393 -13.19 7.56 10.03
CA THR A 393 -13.57 8.07 8.71
C THR A 393 -12.93 7.29 7.54
N VAL A 394 -12.01 6.37 7.84
CA VAL A 394 -11.24 5.55 6.90
C VAL A 394 -11.66 4.10 7.04
N LEU A 395 -11.67 3.35 5.93
CA LEU A 395 -11.80 1.90 5.99
C LEU A 395 -10.42 1.25 6.08
N THR A 396 -10.18 0.53 7.16
CA THR A 396 -8.85 0.03 7.52
C THR A 396 -8.67 -1.45 7.27
N VAL A 397 -7.58 -1.78 6.58
CA VAL A 397 -7.35 -3.11 6.02
C VAL A 397 -6.12 -3.78 6.65
N ALA A 398 -6.37 -4.88 7.36
CA ALA A 398 -5.34 -5.79 7.85
C ALA A 398 -4.89 -6.80 6.77
N ALA A 399 -3.72 -7.41 6.95
CA ALA A 399 -3.14 -8.34 5.99
C ALA A 399 -3.29 -9.80 6.43
N LEU A 400 -3.75 -10.64 5.50
CA LEU A 400 -3.72 -12.09 5.61
C LEU A 400 -2.87 -12.71 4.50
N GLY A 401 -2.36 -13.91 4.76
CA GLY A 401 -1.72 -14.76 3.77
C GLY A 401 -2.45 -16.09 3.62
N ARG A 402 -1.95 -16.92 2.70
CA ARG A 402 -2.42 -18.28 2.51
C ARG A 402 -1.24 -19.23 2.32
N THR A 403 -1.28 -20.38 2.98
CA THR A 403 -0.25 -21.41 2.85
C THR A 403 -0.18 -21.94 1.41
N GLY A 404 1.03 -22.26 0.95
CA GLY A 404 1.26 -22.80 -0.40
C GLY A 404 1.32 -21.77 -1.53
N GLU A 405 1.12 -20.47 -1.27
CA GLU A 405 1.16 -19.42 -2.30
C GLU A 405 2.58 -18.91 -2.62
N ALA A 406 3.59 -19.30 -1.83
CA ALA A 406 4.99 -18.97 -2.05
C ALA A 406 5.91 -20.16 -1.69
N PRO A 407 7.15 -20.22 -2.23
CA PRO A 407 8.13 -21.24 -1.84
C PRO A 407 8.42 -21.22 -0.34
N GLU A 408 8.65 -22.39 0.27
CA GLU A 408 8.91 -22.54 1.71
C GLU A 408 10.18 -21.81 2.17
N ASP A 409 11.15 -21.60 1.27
CA ASP A 409 12.39 -20.89 1.55
C ASP A 409 12.35 -19.40 1.14
N SER A 410 11.17 -18.87 0.84
CA SER A 410 10.93 -17.44 0.60
C SER A 410 10.64 -16.68 1.90
N SER A 411 10.82 -15.36 1.90
CA SER A 411 10.51 -14.56 3.10
C SER A 411 9.00 -14.54 3.42
N HIS A 412 8.17 -14.73 2.38
CA HIS A 412 6.72 -14.77 2.46
C HIS A 412 6.19 -15.93 3.30
N ALA A 413 6.85 -17.09 3.23
CA ALA A 413 6.48 -18.28 4.00
C ALA A 413 6.65 -18.09 5.51
N PHE A 414 7.48 -17.13 5.95
CA PHE A 414 7.74 -16.86 7.37
C PHE A 414 6.75 -15.89 8.01
N GLN A 415 5.76 -15.40 7.27
CA GLN A 415 4.81 -14.38 7.75
C GLN A 415 3.60 -14.96 8.50
N MET A 416 3.47 -16.28 8.64
CA MET A 416 2.33 -16.91 9.29
C MET A 416 2.29 -16.65 10.80
N PHE A 417 1.23 -15.99 11.28
CA PHE A 417 0.92 -15.86 12.71
C PHE A 417 -0.25 -16.78 13.08
N GLY A 418 -0.09 -17.53 14.16
CA GLY A 418 -1.09 -18.48 14.63
C GLY A 418 -1.23 -19.72 13.73
N GLU A 419 -2.29 -20.48 13.97
CA GLU A 419 -2.66 -21.64 13.15
C GLU A 419 -3.48 -21.18 11.94
N PRO A 420 -3.24 -21.72 10.74
CA PRO A 420 -4.04 -21.40 9.57
C PRO A 420 -5.45 -22.02 9.65
N THR A 421 -6.41 -21.44 8.92
CA THR A 421 -7.73 -22.07 8.73
C THR A 421 -7.62 -23.35 7.90
N ALA A 422 -8.71 -24.11 7.80
CA ALA A 422 -8.78 -25.31 6.96
C ALA A 422 -8.47 -25.03 5.48
N GLU A 423 -8.77 -23.82 5.01
CA GLU A 423 -8.50 -23.34 3.65
C GLU A 423 -7.07 -22.81 3.46
N GLY A 424 -6.29 -22.78 4.54
CA GLY A 424 -4.89 -22.34 4.57
C GLY A 424 -4.68 -20.86 4.87
N TYR A 425 -5.72 -20.09 5.19
CA TYR A 425 -5.58 -18.66 5.48
C TYR A 425 -4.95 -18.41 6.84
N PHE A 426 -4.11 -17.39 6.96
CA PHE A 426 -3.47 -16.99 8.22
C PHE A 426 -3.35 -15.47 8.36
N SER A 427 -3.29 -14.96 9.59
CA SER A 427 -2.91 -13.57 9.84
C SER A 427 -1.43 -13.36 9.55
N ALA A 428 -1.07 -12.25 8.90
CA ALA A 428 0.35 -11.90 8.73
C ALA A 428 0.97 -11.40 10.06
N LYS A 429 2.18 -11.87 10.40
CA LYS A 429 2.94 -11.46 11.61
C LYS A 429 3.15 -9.95 11.68
N PHE A 430 3.45 -9.32 10.55
CA PHE A 430 3.68 -7.88 10.47
C PHE A 430 2.39 -7.06 10.57
N SER A 431 1.20 -7.63 10.34
CA SER A 431 -0.03 -6.84 10.28
C SER A 431 -0.27 -6.18 11.63
N ALA A 432 -0.45 -4.86 11.63
CA ALA A 432 -1.07 -4.18 12.74
C ALA A 432 -2.47 -4.75 12.97
N TYR A 433 -2.89 -4.77 14.22
CA TYR A 433 -4.19 -5.30 14.64
C TYR A 433 -4.79 -4.41 15.73
N GLY A 434 -6.09 -4.55 15.98
CA GLY A 434 -6.81 -3.76 16.96
C GLY A 434 -8.28 -3.61 16.62
N PRO A 435 -9.09 -3.06 17.53
CA PRO A 435 -10.53 -2.89 17.32
C PRO A 435 -10.88 -1.92 16.17
N GLY A 436 -9.92 -1.11 15.70
CA GLY A 436 -10.10 -0.22 14.55
C GLY A 436 -9.83 -0.87 13.18
N VAL A 437 -9.58 -2.18 13.10
CA VAL A 437 -9.52 -2.90 11.82
C VAL A 437 -10.94 -3.16 11.33
N ASP A 438 -11.27 -2.68 10.13
CA ASP A 438 -12.60 -2.91 9.53
C ASP A 438 -12.69 -4.29 8.85
N VAL A 439 -11.67 -4.65 8.08
CA VAL A 439 -11.62 -5.88 7.28
C VAL A 439 -10.18 -6.40 7.16
N CYS A 440 -10.02 -7.65 6.75
CA CYS A 440 -8.72 -8.18 6.32
C CYS A 440 -8.74 -8.57 4.84
N ALA A 441 -7.59 -8.47 4.18
CA ALA A 441 -7.46 -8.83 2.78
C ALA A 441 -6.07 -9.43 2.46
N PRO A 442 -5.93 -10.09 1.30
CA PRO A 442 -4.67 -10.73 0.87
C PRO A 442 -3.51 -9.73 0.82
N GLY A 443 -2.49 -9.96 1.65
CA GLY A 443 -1.33 -9.07 1.80
C GLY A 443 0.01 -9.79 1.94
N VAL A 444 0.07 -11.11 1.70
CA VAL A 444 1.32 -11.89 1.70
C VAL A 444 1.50 -12.58 0.35
N ALA A 445 2.72 -12.58 -0.19
CA ALA A 445 3.05 -13.15 -1.49
C ALA A 445 2.17 -12.60 -2.63
N ILE A 446 1.83 -11.31 -2.58
CA ILE A 446 1.00 -10.68 -3.62
C ILE A 446 1.88 -10.31 -4.80
N ILE A 447 1.61 -10.93 -5.95
CA ILE A 447 2.31 -10.66 -7.20
C ILE A 447 1.58 -9.56 -7.96
N SER A 448 2.30 -8.51 -8.31
CA SER A 448 1.78 -7.41 -9.13
C SER A 448 2.93 -6.74 -9.91
N SER A 449 2.58 -5.79 -10.76
CA SER A 449 3.46 -4.99 -11.59
C SER A 449 4.51 -4.23 -10.77
N VAL A 450 5.76 -4.23 -11.23
CA VAL A 450 6.84 -3.40 -10.69
C VAL A 450 7.66 -2.79 -11.83
N PRO A 451 8.29 -1.62 -11.60
CA PRO A 451 9.06 -0.97 -12.65
C PRO A 451 10.27 -1.80 -13.10
N PRO A 452 10.71 -1.62 -14.36
CA PRO A 452 10.04 -0.82 -15.39
C PRO A 452 8.84 -1.54 -16.05
N ASP A 453 8.91 -2.86 -16.19
CA ASP A 453 7.99 -3.70 -16.97
C ASP A 453 7.87 -5.14 -16.41
N GLY A 454 8.22 -5.33 -15.13
CA GLY A 454 8.33 -6.64 -14.50
C GLY A 454 7.25 -6.92 -13.44
N TYR A 455 7.37 -8.06 -12.78
CA TYR A 455 6.46 -8.50 -11.72
C TYR A 455 7.23 -8.98 -10.51
N ALA A 456 6.75 -8.68 -9.31
CA ALA A 456 7.35 -9.15 -8.07
C ALA A 456 6.30 -9.47 -7.01
N ALA A 457 6.62 -10.44 -6.15
CA ALA A 457 5.87 -10.70 -4.93
C ALA A 457 6.24 -9.68 -3.84
N GLN A 458 5.23 -9.15 -3.16
CA GLN A 458 5.39 -8.25 -2.03
C GLN A 458 4.45 -8.64 -0.88
N ASP A 459 4.88 -8.27 0.32
CA ASP A 459 4.13 -8.42 1.57
C ASP A 459 3.81 -7.04 2.14
N GLY A 460 2.63 -6.92 2.75
CA GLY A 460 2.22 -5.75 3.51
C GLY A 460 0.71 -5.60 3.59
N THR A 461 0.26 -4.87 4.61
CA THR A 461 -1.09 -4.26 4.62
C THR A 461 -1.27 -3.30 3.44
N SER A 462 -0.17 -2.78 2.90
CA SER A 462 -0.09 -2.06 1.63
C SER A 462 -0.47 -2.88 0.39
N MET A 463 -0.38 -4.22 0.45
CA MET A 463 -0.84 -5.09 -0.64
C MET A 463 -2.28 -5.56 -0.40
N ALA A 464 -2.73 -5.55 0.85
CA ALA A 464 -4.12 -5.84 1.23
C ALA A 464 -5.08 -4.70 0.85
N ALA A 465 -4.73 -3.45 1.17
CA ALA A 465 -5.58 -2.29 0.89
C ALA A 465 -5.98 -2.14 -0.60
N PRO A 466 -5.08 -2.30 -1.59
CA PRO A 466 -5.42 -2.24 -3.02
C PRO A 466 -6.49 -3.24 -3.46
N HIS A 467 -6.52 -4.45 -2.87
CA HIS A 467 -7.58 -5.42 -3.17
C HIS A 467 -8.95 -4.88 -2.75
N VAL A 468 -9.06 -4.31 -1.54
CA VAL A 468 -10.30 -3.72 -1.03
C VAL A 468 -10.66 -2.45 -1.80
N THR A 469 -9.67 -1.64 -2.19
CA THR A 469 -9.88 -0.49 -3.09
C THR A 469 -10.49 -0.91 -4.43
N SER A 470 -9.97 -1.98 -5.03
CA SER A 470 -10.51 -2.51 -6.29
C SER A 470 -11.96 -2.99 -6.14
N LEU A 471 -12.28 -3.66 -5.03
CA LEU A 471 -13.64 -4.08 -4.73
C LEU A 471 -14.56 -2.87 -4.47
N ALA A 472 -14.08 -1.86 -3.76
CA ALA A 472 -14.83 -0.62 -3.51
C ALA A 472 -15.21 0.08 -4.82
N ALA A 473 -14.27 0.14 -5.78
CA ALA A 473 -14.54 0.69 -7.11
C ALA A 473 -15.59 -0.12 -7.87
N LEU A 474 -15.50 -1.46 -7.84
CA LEU A 474 -16.51 -2.34 -8.45
C LEU A 474 -17.90 -2.14 -7.82
N VAL A 475 -17.97 -2.04 -6.49
CA VAL A 475 -19.22 -1.83 -5.76
C VAL A 475 -19.84 -0.47 -6.12
N LEU A 476 -19.06 0.60 -6.15
CA LEU A 476 -19.54 1.92 -6.56
C LEU A 476 -20.06 1.95 -8.01
N ALA A 477 -19.40 1.23 -8.92
CA ALA A 477 -19.81 1.19 -10.32
C ALA A 477 -21.07 0.34 -10.55
N HIS A 478 -21.22 -0.79 -9.85
CA HIS A 478 -22.15 -1.84 -10.26
C HIS A 478 -23.21 -2.21 -9.23
N HIS A 479 -23.09 -1.78 -7.97
CA HIS A 479 -24.08 -2.10 -6.95
C HIS A 479 -25.30 -1.15 -7.06
N PRO A 480 -26.55 -1.65 -7.11
CA PRO A 480 -27.76 -0.84 -7.34
C PRO A 480 -27.95 0.34 -6.38
N ASP A 481 -27.53 0.19 -5.12
CA ASP A 481 -27.66 1.26 -4.12
C ASP A 481 -27.00 2.58 -4.57
N PHE A 482 -25.92 2.56 -5.36
CA PHE A 482 -25.22 3.77 -5.80
C PHE A 482 -25.85 4.42 -7.05
N HIS A 483 -26.82 3.76 -7.66
CA HIS A 483 -27.61 4.30 -8.77
C HIS A 483 -29.00 4.75 -8.32
N GLU A 484 -29.55 4.08 -7.29
CA GLU A 484 -30.94 4.29 -6.88
C GLU A 484 -31.09 5.08 -5.57
N ARG A 485 -30.28 4.76 -4.55
CA ARG A 485 -30.52 5.22 -3.16
C ARG A 485 -29.47 6.22 -2.67
N PHE A 486 -28.24 6.07 -3.13
CA PHE A 486 -27.10 6.92 -2.79
C PHE A 486 -26.38 7.44 -4.04
N PRO A 487 -27.09 8.07 -5.01
CA PRO A 487 -26.47 8.58 -6.24
C PRO A 487 -25.66 9.87 -6.01
N ALA A 488 -25.90 10.58 -4.90
CA ALA A 488 -25.19 11.80 -4.56
C ALA A 488 -23.78 11.49 -4.03
N ARG A 489 -22.81 12.35 -4.39
CA ARG A 489 -21.45 12.29 -3.85
C ARG A 489 -21.39 12.99 -2.50
N ASP A 490 -21.79 12.29 -1.45
CA ASP A 490 -21.82 12.78 -0.08
C ASP A 490 -21.33 11.74 0.93
N GLU A 491 -21.35 12.10 2.20
CA GLU A 491 -20.96 11.20 3.29
C GLU A 491 -21.81 9.92 3.35
N ALA A 492 -23.11 9.99 3.03
CA ALA A 492 -24.00 8.84 3.10
C ALA A 492 -23.63 7.77 2.08
N ARG A 493 -23.14 8.17 0.89
CA ARG A 493 -22.54 7.27 -0.09
C ARG A 493 -21.33 6.53 0.47
N VAL A 494 -20.40 7.23 1.11
CA VAL A 494 -19.18 6.61 1.68
C VAL A 494 -19.54 5.64 2.80
N GLU A 495 -20.44 6.04 3.70
CA GLU A 495 -20.90 5.18 4.78
C GLU A 495 -21.59 3.91 4.24
N ARG A 496 -22.41 4.04 3.19
CA ARG A 496 -23.03 2.88 2.57
C ARG A 496 -21.99 1.93 1.96
N LEU A 497 -20.99 2.48 1.27
CA LEU A 497 -19.91 1.69 0.68
C LEU A 497 -19.16 0.89 1.73
N PHE A 498 -18.70 1.53 2.80
CA PHE A 498 -17.96 0.87 3.88
C PHE A 498 -18.81 -0.20 4.58
N ARG A 499 -20.09 0.08 4.76
CA ARG A 499 -21.03 -0.93 5.28
C ARG A 499 -21.17 -2.13 4.36
N ILE A 500 -21.34 -1.96 3.05
CA ILE A 500 -21.42 -3.08 2.10
C ILE A 500 -20.14 -3.92 2.15
N LEU A 501 -18.97 -3.28 2.18
CA LEU A 501 -17.69 -3.98 2.25
C LEU A 501 -17.59 -4.84 3.52
N ARG A 502 -17.94 -4.30 4.69
CA ARG A 502 -17.98 -5.05 5.97
C ARG A 502 -19.03 -6.16 5.98
N GLU A 503 -20.24 -5.89 5.49
CA GLU A 503 -21.35 -6.86 5.43
C GLU A 503 -21.05 -8.00 4.43
N SER A 504 -20.18 -7.77 3.46
CA SER A 504 -19.80 -8.78 2.46
C SER A 504 -18.79 -9.81 2.98
N CYS A 505 -18.17 -9.58 4.14
CA CYS A 505 -17.06 -10.38 4.61
C CYS A 505 -17.46 -11.83 4.96
N GLU A 506 -16.54 -12.74 4.70
CA GLU A 506 -16.48 -14.07 5.30
C GLU A 506 -15.63 -13.97 6.58
N PRO A 507 -16.22 -14.20 7.76
CA PRO A 507 -15.47 -14.14 9.02
C PRO A 507 -14.32 -15.16 9.02
N LEU A 508 -13.15 -14.71 9.47
CA LEU A 508 -11.98 -15.54 9.67
C LEU A 508 -11.58 -15.48 11.15
N ASP A 509 -11.32 -16.65 11.73
CA ASP A 509 -10.87 -16.79 13.12
C ASP A 509 -9.43 -17.32 13.14
N PHE A 510 -8.52 -16.48 13.62
CA PHE A 510 -7.10 -16.80 13.83
C PHE A 510 -6.76 -16.89 15.32
N GLY A 511 -7.77 -16.99 16.20
CA GLY A 511 -7.65 -16.99 17.65
C GLY A 511 -7.61 -15.60 18.31
N ASP A 512 -7.38 -14.53 17.54
CA ASP A 512 -7.44 -13.13 17.99
C ASP A 512 -8.40 -12.33 17.09
N PRO A 513 -9.57 -11.91 17.61
CA PRO A 513 -10.59 -11.22 16.83
C PRO A 513 -10.15 -9.82 16.36
N ASN A 514 -9.10 -9.24 16.96
CA ASN A 514 -8.61 -7.92 16.57
C ASN A 514 -7.80 -7.93 15.27
N ARG A 515 -7.53 -9.12 14.70
CA ARG A 515 -6.70 -9.27 13.50
C ARG A 515 -7.49 -9.25 12.19
N THR A 516 -8.80 -9.43 12.26
CA THR A 516 -9.61 -9.71 11.05
C THR A 516 -10.72 -8.70 10.79
N GLY A 517 -11.10 -7.90 11.78
CA GLY A 517 -12.27 -7.01 11.66
C GLY A 517 -13.52 -7.82 11.34
N ALA A 518 -14.26 -7.43 10.29
CA ALA A 518 -15.39 -8.21 9.79
C ALA A 518 -15.00 -9.49 9.03
N GLY A 519 -13.72 -9.67 8.69
CA GLY A 519 -13.19 -10.81 7.92
C GLY A 519 -12.79 -10.43 6.49
N LEU A 520 -12.75 -11.42 5.60
CA LEU A 520 -12.32 -11.31 4.21
C LEU A 520 -13.49 -10.93 3.30
N PRO A 521 -13.49 -9.76 2.63
CA PRO A 521 -14.59 -9.38 1.74
C PRO A 521 -14.81 -10.35 0.59
N ASN A 522 -16.07 -10.72 0.33
CA ASN A 522 -16.47 -11.56 -0.79
C ASN A 522 -17.14 -10.69 -1.88
N ALA A 523 -16.53 -10.61 -3.06
CA ALA A 523 -16.97 -9.74 -4.13
C ALA A 523 -18.37 -10.05 -4.65
N VAL A 524 -18.72 -11.34 -4.75
CA VAL A 524 -20.04 -11.79 -5.18
C VAL A 524 -21.12 -11.29 -4.22
N ARG A 525 -20.88 -11.37 -2.90
CA ARG A 525 -21.77 -10.81 -1.87
C ARG A 525 -21.81 -9.29 -1.92
N ALA A 526 -20.65 -8.63 -2.00
CA ALA A 526 -20.53 -7.18 -2.02
C ALA A 526 -21.29 -6.54 -3.20
N LEU A 527 -21.36 -7.23 -4.34
CA LEU A 527 -22.06 -6.78 -5.53
C LEU A 527 -23.55 -7.19 -5.55
N GLY A 528 -24.07 -7.82 -4.50
CA GLY A 528 -25.46 -8.27 -4.43
C GLY A 528 -25.79 -9.42 -5.39
N LEU A 529 -24.77 -10.15 -5.86
CA LEU A 529 -24.92 -11.26 -6.81
C LEU A 529 -25.22 -12.54 -6.02
N GLY A 530 -26.50 -12.79 -5.70
CA GLY A 530 -26.89 -14.04 -5.03
C GLY A 530 -26.56 -15.29 -5.86
N SER A 531 -26.56 -16.48 -5.23
CA SER A 531 -26.28 -17.79 -5.84
C SER A 531 -27.20 -18.23 -7.00
N GLY A 532 -28.10 -17.36 -7.46
CA GLY A 532 -29.00 -17.58 -8.60
C GLY A 532 -28.64 -16.80 -9.87
N THR A 533 -27.57 -15.98 -9.86
CA THR A 533 -27.25 -15.06 -10.97
C THR A 533 -25.94 -15.38 -11.68
N LEU A 534 -25.49 -16.64 -11.66
CA LEU A 534 -24.41 -17.10 -12.52
C LEU A 534 -24.95 -17.91 -13.71
N LEU A 535 -24.67 -17.37 -14.91
CA LEU A 535 -24.67 -18.00 -16.24
C LEU A 535 -26.03 -18.23 -16.91
N GLY A 536 -26.61 -17.13 -17.41
CA GLY A 536 -27.53 -17.15 -18.55
C GLY A 536 -26.91 -16.36 -19.70
N GLY A 537 -26.18 -17.04 -20.59
CA GLY A 537 -25.77 -16.48 -21.87
C GLY A 537 -27.01 -15.99 -22.63
N ALA A 538 -26.87 -14.85 -23.30
CA ALA A 538 -27.90 -14.29 -24.14
C ALA A 538 -28.37 -15.30 -25.20
N ALA A 539 -29.55 -15.88 -25.00
CA ALA A 539 -30.43 -16.38 -26.06
C ALA A 539 -31.84 -16.63 -25.51
N GLY A 540 -32.83 -15.91 -26.06
CA GLY A 540 -34.17 -16.47 -26.25
C GLY A 540 -35.26 -15.99 -25.29
N GLY A 541 -36.28 -15.37 -25.90
CA GLY A 541 -37.54 -14.96 -25.27
C GLY A 541 -38.24 -16.06 -24.48
N GLY A 542 -39.03 -15.62 -23.51
CA GLY A 542 -39.66 -16.48 -22.52
C GLY A 542 -40.60 -17.54 -23.07
N PHE A 543 -40.61 -18.69 -22.42
CA PHE A 543 -41.70 -19.65 -22.50
C PHE A 543 -41.99 -20.27 -21.13
N SER A 544 -43.28 -20.32 -20.83
CA SER A 544 -43.89 -20.89 -19.62
C SER A 544 -43.72 -22.42 -19.56
N ARG A 545 -43.65 -22.95 -18.33
CA ARG A 545 -43.36 -24.36 -17.96
C ARG A 545 -44.47 -25.37 -18.32
N THR A 546 -44.97 -25.36 -19.55
CA THR A 546 -46.00 -26.33 -19.99
C THR A 546 -45.64 -27.09 -21.27
N SER A 547 -44.50 -26.84 -21.91
CA SER A 547 -44.15 -27.47 -23.20
C SER A 547 -43.21 -28.68 -23.13
N ALA A 548 -42.58 -28.98 -21.99
CA ALA A 548 -41.58 -30.05 -21.90
C ALA A 548 -42.17 -31.47 -22.03
N ALA A 549 -43.44 -31.68 -21.64
CA ALA A 549 -44.07 -33.00 -21.74
C ALA A 549 -44.62 -33.32 -23.14
N ALA A 550 -44.94 -32.30 -23.94
CA ALA A 550 -45.44 -32.50 -25.31
C ALA A 550 -44.31 -32.77 -26.32
N ALA A 551 -43.13 -32.17 -26.12
CA ALA A 551 -41.99 -32.32 -27.03
C ALA A 551 -41.35 -33.72 -26.99
N VAL A 552 -41.42 -34.42 -25.85
CA VAL A 552 -40.89 -35.80 -25.72
C VAL A 552 -41.77 -36.82 -26.46
N ASP A 553 -43.08 -36.54 -26.56
CA ASP A 553 -44.05 -37.43 -27.21
C ASP A 553 -44.12 -37.23 -28.74
N GLU A 554 -43.62 -36.10 -29.24
CA GLU A 554 -43.49 -35.82 -30.68
C GLU A 554 -42.18 -36.38 -31.25
N LEU A 555 -41.07 -36.27 -30.50
CA LEU A 555 -39.77 -36.84 -30.88
C LEU A 555 -39.80 -38.39 -30.91
N GLY A 556 -40.52 -39.02 -29.98
CA GLY A 556 -40.70 -40.47 -29.96
C GLY A 556 -41.52 -41.02 -31.13
N ARG A 557 -42.44 -40.23 -31.67
CA ARG A 557 -43.26 -40.63 -32.84
C ARG A 557 -42.53 -40.49 -34.17
N ASP A 558 -41.62 -39.53 -34.27
CA ASP A 558 -40.82 -39.34 -35.49
C ASP A 558 -39.66 -40.35 -35.60
N LEU A 559 -39.09 -40.78 -34.48
CA LEU A 559 -38.06 -41.84 -34.47
C LEU A 559 -38.63 -43.22 -34.87
N ALA A 560 -39.85 -43.54 -34.41
CA ALA A 560 -40.54 -44.78 -34.80
C ALA A 560 -40.93 -44.82 -36.29
N ARG A 561 -41.11 -43.65 -36.94
CA ARG A 561 -41.37 -43.55 -38.39
C ARG A 561 -40.10 -43.62 -39.24
N ALA A 562 -38.93 -43.36 -38.66
CA ALA A 562 -37.64 -43.43 -39.33
C ALA A 562 -36.98 -44.83 -39.27
N GLY A 563 -37.55 -45.78 -38.52
CA GLY A 563 -37.03 -47.15 -38.43
C GLY A 563 -35.66 -47.24 -37.75
N ILE A 564 -35.37 -46.32 -36.84
CA ILE A 564 -34.14 -46.28 -36.06
C ILE A 564 -34.50 -46.68 -34.63
N ASP A 565 -34.04 -47.86 -34.21
CA ASP A 565 -34.16 -48.38 -32.84
C ASP A 565 -33.34 -47.55 -31.84
#